data_AF-F5L813-F1
#
_entry.id   AF-F5L813-F1
#
_cell.length_a   1.000
_cell.length_b   1.000
_cell.length_c   1.000
_cell.angle_alpha   90.00
_cell.angle_beta   90.00
_cell.angle_gamma   90.00
#
_symmetry.space_group_name_H-M   'P 1'
#
loop_
_entity.id
_entity.type
_entity.pdbx_description
1 polymer ?
#
loop_
_entity_poly.entity_id
_entity_poly.type
_entity_poly.pdbx_seq_one_letter_code
_entity_poly.pdbx_strand_id
1 'polypeptide(L)'
;MAPYKFAWQKLLDLNTRQKDQAQMQLVEAMAEQHKLEERLENTKAEIEMLNQQMIDRQQKGTSVASLRQLAEYAHYLQAKLVHERKALLLAKRRTSHTRQTVVHYMTEEKKMAEIETETPACLDQARTPERADGYR
;
A
#
# COMPACT_ATOMS: atom_id res chain seq x y z
N MET A 1 37.58 4.01 18.61
CA MET A 1 36.36 3.45 17.99
C MET A 1 36.38 3.76 16.50
N ALA A 2 36.15 2.78 15.62
CA ALA A 2 36.29 2.98 14.18
C ALA A 2 35.09 3.76 13.60
N PRO A 3 35.30 4.85 12.84
CA PRO A 3 34.24 5.69 12.27
C PRO A 3 33.32 4.93 11.30
N TYR A 4 33.81 3.85 10.70
CA TYR A 4 33.06 3.00 9.76
C TYR A 4 31.85 2.30 10.41
N LYS A 5 31.98 1.83 11.65
CA LYS A 5 30.89 1.15 12.39
C LYS A 5 29.72 2.11 12.67
N PHE A 6 30.01 3.38 12.92
CA PHE A 6 28.99 4.41 13.17
C PHE A 6 28.23 4.80 11.89
N ALA A 7 28.92 4.91 10.75
CA ALA A 7 28.29 5.20 9.46
C ALA A 7 27.34 4.09 9.01
N TRP A 8 27.74 2.82 9.19
CA TRP A 8 26.91 1.66 8.87
C TRP A 8 25.66 1.56 9.75
N GLN A 9 25.83 1.72 11.08
CA GLN A 9 24.70 1.75 12.03
C GLN A 9 23.66 2.80 11.65
N LYS A 10 24.12 4.00 11.26
CA LYS A 10 23.24 5.11 10.85
C LYS A 10 22.46 4.80 9.56
N LEU A 11 23.05 4.04 8.63
CA LEU A 11 22.37 3.60 7.40
C LEU A 11 21.30 2.55 7.71
N LEU A 12 21.59 1.60 8.60
CA LEU A 12 20.61 0.62 9.08
C LEU A 12 19.43 1.32 9.78
N ASP A 13 19.71 2.24 10.69
CA ASP A 13 18.66 3.00 11.39
C ASP A 13 17.78 3.80 10.41
N LEU A 14 18.39 4.39 9.37
CA LEU A 14 17.65 5.13 8.34
C LEU A 14 16.74 4.21 7.53
N ASN A 15 17.23 3.05 7.09
CA ASN A 15 16.43 2.11 6.31
C ASN A 15 15.28 1.51 7.12
N THR A 16 15.52 1.15 8.39
CA THR A 16 14.46 0.67 9.30
C THR A 16 13.35 1.70 9.43
N ARG A 17 13.68 2.98 9.64
CA ARG A 17 12.69 4.07 9.70
C ARG A 17 11.92 4.24 8.39
N GLN A 18 12.59 4.15 7.25
CA GLN A 18 11.95 4.27 5.93
C GLN A 18 10.98 3.10 5.67
N LYS A 19 11.37 1.87 6.06
CA LYS A 19 10.50 0.70 6.02
C LYS A 19 9.27 0.89 6.90
N ASP A 20 9.45 1.30 8.15
CA ASP A 20 8.35 1.51 9.09
C ASP A 20 7.38 2.58 8.56
N GLN A 21 7.91 3.68 8.02
CA GLN A 21 7.11 4.72 7.38
C GLN A 21 6.32 4.19 6.18
N ALA A 22 6.95 3.41 5.30
CA ALA A 22 6.28 2.81 4.14
C ALA A 22 5.20 1.81 4.55
N GLN A 23 5.41 1.06 5.64
CA GLN A 23 4.41 0.14 6.19
C GLN A 23 3.20 0.90 6.77
N MET A 24 3.43 1.98 7.51
CA MET A 24 2.33 2.84 7.99
C MET A 24 1.51 3.39 6.82
N GLN A 25 2.17 3.90 5.78
CA GLN A 25 1.49 4.39 4.58
C GLN A 25 0.70 3.29 3.85
N LEU A 26 1.18 2.04 3.87
CA LEU A 26 0.47 0.92 3.27
C LEU A 26 -0.81 0.61 4.05
N VAL A 27 -0.74 0.61 5.39
CA VAL A 27 -1.92 0.41 6.25
C VAL A 27 -2.96 1.50 6.00
N GLU A 28 -2.55 2.76 5.93
CA GLU A 28 -3.44 3.88 5.62
C GLU A 28 -4.10 3.73 4.24
N ALA A 29 -3.31 3.41 3.20
CA ALA A 29 -3.82 3.21 1.85
C ALA A 29 -4.82 2.02 1.78
N MET A 30 -4.55 0.94 2.50
CA MET A 30 -5.47 -0.20 2.60
C MET A 30 -6.77 0.17 3.32
N ALA A 31 -6.69 0.97 4.39
CA ALA A 31 -7.87 1.43 5.11
C ALA A 31 -8.75 2.35 4.25
N GLU A 32 -8.14 3.26 3.49
CA GLU A 32 -8.86 4.09 2.51
C GLU A 32 -9.52 3.25 1.41
N GLN A 33 -8.78 2.28 0.85
CA GLN A 33 -9.33 1.36 -0.15
C GLN A 33 -10.54 0.61 0.40
N HIS A 34 -10.44 0.06 1.61
CA HIS A 34 -11.53 -0.70 2.23
C HIS A 34 -12.78 0.16 2.45
N LYS A 35 -12.62 1.39 2.95
CA LYS A 35 -13.75 2.35 3.09
C LYS A 35 -14.42 2.64 1.74
N LEU A 36 -13.67 2.74 0.66
CA LEU A 36 -14.22 2.96 -0.68
C LEU A 36 -14.93 1.70 -1.22
N GLU A 37 -14.44 0.51 -0.89
CA GLU A 37 -15.13 -0.75 -1.23
C GLU A 37 -16.48 -0.86 -0.52
N GLU A 38 -16.52 -0.54 0.78
CA GLU A 38 -17.75 -0.51 1.57
C GLU A 38 -18.76 0.50 1.02
N ARG A 39 -18.32 1.72 0.74
CA ARG A 39 -19.17 2.76 0.13
C ARG A 39 -19.77 2.33 -1.20
N LEU A 40 -18.95 1.73 -2.05
CA LEU A 40 -19.38 1.24 -3.36
C LEU A 40 -20.42 0.13 -3.22
N GLU A 41 -20.27 -0.75 -2.23
CA GLU A 41 -21.24 -1.81 -1.95
C GLU A 41 -22.56 -1.24 -1.42
N ASN A 42 -22.49 -0.26 -0.53
CA ASN A 42 -23.67 0.46 -0.05
C ASN A 42 -24.42 1.16 -1.19
N THR A 43 -23.70 1.80 -2.12
CA THR A 43 -24.32 2.43 -3.30
C THR A 43 -24.98 1.41 -4.23
N LYS A 44 -24.42 0.20 -4.38
CA LYS A 44 -25.10 -0.88 -5.14
C LYS A 44 -26.37 -1.33 -4.44
N ALA A 45 -26.32 -1.54 -3.13
CA ALA A 45 -27.49 -1.93 -2.34
C ALA A 45 -28.59 -0.86 -2.41
N GLU A 46 -28.24 0.43 -2.36
CA GLU A 46 -29.17 1.54 -2.58
C GLU A 46 -29.84 1.46 -3.97
N ILE A 47 -29.08 1.12 -5.02
CA ILE A 47 -29.63 0.95 -6.38
C ILE A 47 -30.58 -0.26 -6.45
N GLU A 48 -30.22 -1.38 -5.84
CA GLU A 48 -31.06 -2.59 -5.81
C GLU A 48 -32.38 -2.33 -5.08
N MET A 49 -32.32 -1.68 -3.91
CA MET A 49 -33.52 -1.23 -3.20
C MET A 49 -34.38 -0.30 -4.04
N LEU A 50 -33.76 0.67 -4.73
CA LEU A 50 -34.50 1.59 -5.59
C LEU A 50 -35.21 0.85 -6.73
N ASN A 51 -34.54 -0.13 -7.35
CA ASN A 51 -35.13 -0.94 -8.41
C ASN A 51 -36.34 -1.74 -7.91
N GLN A 52 -36.26 -2.34 -6.72
CA GLN A 52 -37.40 -3.03 -6.10
C GLN A 52 -38.55 -2.05 -5.83
N GLN A 53 -38.27 -0.87 -5.28
CA GLN A 53 -39.29 0.16 -5.06
C GLN A 53 -39.94 0.62 -6.37
N MET A 54 -39.19 0.72 -7.46
CA MET A 54 -39.72 1.07 -8.78
C MET A 54 -40.67 -0.01 -9.29
N ILE A 55 -40.31 -1.29 -9.17
CA ILE A 55 -41.16 -2.43 -9.56
C ILE A 55 -42.48 -2.41 -8.78
N ASP A 56 -42.42 -2.27 -7.45
CA ASP A 56 -43.60 -2.24 -6.59
C ASP A 56 -44.53 -1.08 -6.91
N ARG A 57 -43.96 0.09 -7.19
CA ARG A 57 -44.72 1.30 -7.51
C ARG A 57 -45.34 1.25 -8.89
N GLN A 58 -44.66 0.64 -9.86
CA GLN A 58 -45.19 0.45 -11.22
C GLN A 58 -46.44 -0.44 -11.20
N GLN A 59 -46.46 -1.48 -10.35
CA GLN A 59 -47.62 -2.36 -10.19
C GLN A 59 -48.83 -1.67 -9.52
N LYS A 60 -48.59 -0.67 -8.67
CA LYS A 60 -49.64 0.04 -7.90
C LYS A 60 -50.26 1.24 -8.62
N GLY A 61 -49.83 1.56 -9.84
CA GLY A 61 -50.28 2.74 -10.57
C GLY A 61 -49.78 4.04 -9.91
N THR A 62 -48.50 4.37 -10.10
CA THR A 62 -47.88 5.56 -9.50
C THR A 62 -48.10 6.84 -10.32
N SER A 63 -48.12 7.99 -9.66
CA SER A 63 -48.18 9.29 -10.33
C SER A 63 -46.88 9.57 -11.12
N VAL A 64 -47.02 10.27 -12.25
CA VAL A 64 -45.89 10.68 -13.10
C VAL A 64 -44.82 11.47 -12.32
N ALA A 65 -45.24 12.33 -11.38
CA ALA A 65 -44.32 13.08 -10.51
C ALA A 65 -43.45 12.15 -9.64
N SER A 66 -44.05 11.10 -9.07
CA SER A 66 -43.32 10.10 -8.27
C SER A 66 -42.33 9.29 -9.12
N LEU A 67 -42.72 8.94 -10.36
CA LEU A 67 -41.84 8.25 -11.30
C LEU A 67 -40.64 9.12 -11.69
N ARG A 68 -40.85 10.43 -11.88
CA ARG A 68 -39.79 11.38 -12.21
C ARG A 68 -38.77 11.51 -11.08
N GLN A 69 -39.23 11.61 -9.83
CA GLN A 69 -38.35 11.65 -8.66
C GLN A 69 -37.50 10.37 -8.53
N LEU A 70 -38.08 9.20 -8.77
CA LEU A 70 -37.35 7.93 -8.76
C LEU A 70 -36.30 7.86 -9.87
N ALA A 71 -36.64 8.34 -11.07
CA ALA A 71 -35.70 8.41 -12.19
C ALA A 71 -34.52 9.36 -11.91
N GLU A 72 -34.79 10.54 -11.36
CA GLU A 72 -33.75 11.50 -10.95
C GLU A 72 -32.83 10.91 -9.87
N TYR A 73 -33.41 10.23 -8.88
CA TYR A 73 -32.63 9.56 -7.84
C TYR A 73 -31.81 8.38 -8.39
N ALA A 74 -32.35 7.61 -9.35
CA ALA A 74 -31.61 6.55 -10.02
C ALA A 74 -30.40 7.11 -10.80
N HIS A 75 -30.58 8.22 -11.51
CA HIS A 75 -29.47 8.90 -12.19
C HIS A 75 -28.40 9.39 -11.21
N TYR A 76 -28.81 9.96 -10.07
CA TYR A 76 -27.89 10.36 -9.01
C TYR A 76 -27.08 9.16 -8.49
N LEU A 77 -27.72 8.03 -8.18
CA LEU A 77 -27.04 6.83 -7.70
C LEU A 77 -26.09 6.23 -8.75
N GLN A 78 -26.46 6.26 -10.03
CA GLN A 78 -25.58 5.83 -11.12
C GLN A 78 -24.34 6.72 -11.21
N ALA A 79 -24.49 8.04 -11.11
CA ALA A 79 -23.37 8.98 -11.09
C ALA A 79 -22.46 8.75 -9.87
N LYS A 80 -23.06 8.57 -8.68
CA LYS A 80 -22.36 8.23 -7.43
C LYS A 80 -21.55 6.94 -7.58
N LEU A 81 -22.14 5.89 -8.17
CA LEU A 81 -21.47 4.61 -8.41
C LEU A 81 -20.24 4.76 -9.32
N VAL A 82 -20.35 5.53 -10.40
CA VAL A 82 -19.22 5.81 -11.31
C VAL A 82 -18.10 6.55 -10.58
N HIS A 83 -18.47 7.57 -9.80
CA HIS A 83 -17.51 8.34 -9.01
C HIS A 83 -16.77 7.45 -8.00
N GLU A 84 -17.50 6.61 -7.25
CA GLU A 84 -16.92 5.70 -6.25
C GLU A 84 -16.05 4.63 -6.89
N ARG A 85 -16.42 4.09 -8.05
CA ARG A 85 -15.57 3.17 -8.83
C ARG A 85 -14.24 3.82 -9.22
N LYS A 86 -14.28 5.06 -9.68
CA LYS A 86 -13.07 5.81 -10.06
C LYS A 86 -12.18 6.05 -8.84
N ALA A 87 -12.75 6.46 -7.72
CA ALA A 87 -12.03 6.65 -6.46
C ALA A 87 -11.38 5.34 -5.99
N LEU A 88 -12.12 4.22 -6.01
CA LEU A 88 -11.59 2.91 -5.64
C LEU A 88 -10.43 2.48 -6.53
N LEU A 89 -10.52 2.72 -7.83
CA LEU A 89 -9.44 2.38 -8.77
C LEU A 89 -8.16 3.17 -8.47
N LEU A 90 -8.27 4.45 -8.13
CA LEU A 90 -7.12 5.27 -7.70
C LEU A 90 -6.54 4.76 -6.38
N ALA A 91 -7.39 4.43 -5.41
CA ALA A 91 -6.96 3.86 -4.13
C ALA A 91 -6.21 2.53 -4.32
N LYS A 92 -6.73 1.62 -5.17
CA LYS A 92 -6.05 0.35 -5.50
C LYS A 92 -4.67 0.56 -6.12
N ARG A 93 -4.53 1.55 -7.01
CA ARG A 93 -3.22 1.91 -7.58
C ARG A 93 -2.27 2.44 -6.49
N ARG A 94 -2.75 3.31 -5.60
CA ARG A 94 -1.97 3.81 -4.46
C ARG A 94 -1.50 2.66 -3.57
N THR A 95 -2.40 1.77 -3.15
CA THR A 95 -2.06 0.59 -2.34
C THR A 95 -1.01 -0.29 -3.03
N SER A 96 -1.17 -0.53 -4.33
CA SER A 96 -0.22 -1.33 -5.11
C SER A 96 1.17 -0.68 -5.16
N HIS A 97 1.24 0.63 -5.38
CA HIS A 97 2.50 1.37 -5.40
C HIS A 97 3.19 1.39 -4.02
N THR A 98 2.44 1.66 -2.95
CA THR A 98 3.00 1.65 -1.59
C THR A 98 3.47 0.24 -1.20
N ARG A 99 2.76 -0.81 -1.63
CA ARG A 99 3.19 -2.19 -1.43
C ARG A 99 4.53 -2.47 -2.13
N GLN A 100 4.71 -2.01 -3.37
CA GLN A 100 5.99 -2.15 -4.07
C GLN A 100 7.12 -1.42 -3.33
N THR A 101 6.83 -0.25 -2.77
CA THR A 101 7.78 0.54 -1.98
C THR A 101 8.22 -0.22 -0.71
N VAL A 102 7.28 -0.82 0.02
CA VAL A 102 7.61 -1.67 1.18
C VAL A 102 8.49 -2.86 0.77
N VAL A 103 8.15 -3.54 -0.33
CA VAL A 103 8.94 -4.67 -0.85
C VAL A 103 10.36 -4.22 -1.19
N HIS A 104 10.51 -3.04 -1.82
CA HIS A 104 11.82 -2.48 -2.12
C HIS A 104 12.67 -2.29 -0.85
N TYR A 105 12.13 -1.63 0.19
CA TYR A 105 12.85 -1.45 1.45
C TYR A 105 13.22 -2.78 2.13
N MET A 106 12.32 -3.78 2.09
CA MET A 106 12.63 -5.12 2.60
C MET A 106 13.75 -5.82 1.81
N THR A 107 13.84 -5.60 0.49
CA THR A 107 14.94 -6.16 -0.31
C THR A 107 16.26 -5.46 -0.02
N GLU A 108 16.27 -4.15 0.18
CA GLU A 108 17.48 -3.40 0.54
C GLU A 108 17.98 -3.76 1.94
N GLU A 109 17.08 -4.00 2.89
CA GLU A 109 17.43 -4.51 4.23
C GLU A 109 18.12 -5.88 4.17
N LYS A 110 17.61 -6.80 3.35
CA LYS A 110 18.24 -8.11 3.14
C LYS A 110 19.65 -7.99 2.56
N LYS A 111 19.82 -7.17 1.52
CA LYS A 111 21.15 -6.92 0.92
C LYS A 111 22.12 -6.31 1.93
N MET A 112 21.67 -5.38 2.77
CA MET A 112 22.51 -4.81 3.81
C MET A 112 22.88 -5.83 4.89
N ALA A 113 21.96 -6.70 5.29
CA ALA A 113 22.25 -7.79 6.23
C ALA A 113 23.29 -8.78 5.65
N GLU A 114 23.21 -9.10 4.36
CA GLU A 114 24.19 -9.94 3.66
C GLU A 114 25.59 -9.30 3.69
N ILE A 115 25.71 -8.00 3.39
CA ILE A 115 26.98 -7.25 3.44
C ILE A 115 27.57 -7.21 4.87
N GLU A 116 26.72 -7.11 5.90
CA GLU A 116 27.15 -7.16 7.30
C GLU A 116 27.72 -8.54 7.67
N THR A 117 27.19 -9.62 7.09
CA THR A 117 27.72 -10.98 7.31
C THR A 117 29.00 -11.29 6.53
N GLU A 118 29.24 -10.62 5.40
CA GLU A 118 30.44 -10.81 4.57
C GLU A 118 31.65 -9.98 5.04
N THR A 119 31.41 -8.86 5.72
CA THR A 119 32.47 -7.94 6.18
C THR A 119 33.42 -8.44 7.28
N PRO A 120 33.14 -9.50 8.08
CA PRO A 120 34.14 -10.09 8.97
C PRO A 120 35.18 -10.97 8.24
N ALA A 121 34.88 -11.48 7.03
CA ALA A 121 35.72 -12.50 6.39
C ALA A 121 36.94 -11.94 5.64
N CYS A 122 36.95 -10.66 5.27
CA CYS A 122 38.03 -10.06 4.48
C CYS A 122 39.16 -9.42 5.30
N LEU A 123 39.00 -9.25 6.63
CA LEU A 123 40.00 -8.56 7.46
C LEU A 123 40.98 -9.49 8.20
N ASP A 124 40.69 -10.80 8.30
CA ASP A 124 41.58 -11.75 8.97
C ASP A 124 42.70 -12.31 8.07
N GLN A 125 42.66 -12.09 6.76
CA GLN A 125 43.72 -12.55 5.83
C GLN A 125 44.88 -11.54 5.65
N ALA A 126 44.82 -10.35 6.25
CA ALA A 126 45.86 -9.32 6.08
C ALA A 126 46.88 -9.23 7.23
N ARG A 127 46.96 -10.23 8.12
CA ARG A 127 47.95 -10.28 9.22
C ARG A 127 48.70 -11.61 9.31
N THR A 128 49.52 -11.89 8.31
CA THR A 128 50.75 -12.66 8.53
C THR A 128 51.88 -12.01 7.74
N PRO A 129 52.77 -11.23 8.37
CA PRO A 129 54.05 -10.90 7.76
C PRO A 129 54.91 -12.16 7.76
N GLU A 130 55.23 -12.67 6.56
CA GLU A 130 56.37 -13.55 6.35
C GLU A 130 57.62 -12.87 6.94
N ARG A 131 58.13 -13.40 8.05
CA ARG A 131 59.53 -13.22 8.45
C ARG A 131 60.24 -14.53 8.23
N ALA A 132 60.75 -14.70 7.02
CA ALA A 132 61.81 -15.63 6.70
C ALA A 132 62.99 -14.81 6.18
N ASP A 133 63.71 -14.17 7.11
CA ASP A 133 65.06 -13.68 6.83
C ASP A 133 65.99 -14.26 7.90
N GLY A 134 66.85 -15.17 7.44
CA GLY A 134 67.92 -15.72 8.23
C GLY A 134 69.02 -14.70 8.49
N TYR A 135 69.75 -14.89 9.58
CA TYR A 135 71.14 -14.48 9.69
C TYR A 135 71.87 -15.49 10.59
N ARG A 136 73.05 -15.88 10.06
CA ARG A 136 74.16 -16.70 10.55
C ARG A 136 74.22 -17.06 12.04
#